data_AF-A0A4Y2L2L2-F1
#
_entry.id   AF-A0A4Y2L2L2-F1
#
_cell.length_a   1.000
_cell.length_b   1.000
_cell.length_c   1.000
_cell.angle_alpha   90.00
_cell.angle_beta   90.00
_cell.angle_gamma   90.00
#
_symmetry.space_group_name_H-M   'P 1'
#
loop_
_entity.id
_entity.type
_entity.pdbx_description
1 polymer ?
#
loop_
_entity_poly.entity_id
_entity_poly.type
_entity_poly.pdbx_seq_one_letter_code
_entity_poly.pdbx_strand_id
1 'polypeptide(L)'
;SDSSYEDISDESDSDEDTLDAARNWCRIDQENLAPPPPRFPFSGNPGLNTRMDGSSPIEFFCIFFDDDIVGYIASETNRYAEDFIEKNDLTPSSRVQKWKDVESSEIRVFLGIIIFQGIVQKPLQKWYWSQRPLLSTPYLKQLMSEKRFNIIMKFLPFTNNETIDLETHPQPGLRKIYEVYDAINRKFKSSYVPERDVSVDESLLLYKGILGCKQYLPKKRARFGIKFYQLCESSSGYIWNSLIYTGKDMPLWNESSNYYNEHSYDTFGGSS
;
A
#
# COMPACT_ATOMS: atom_id res chain seq x y z
N SER A 1 7.89 1.18 41.70
CA SER A 1 9.17 1.47 41.04
C SER A 1 8.85 1.91 39.64
N ASP A 2 8.85 3.22 39.45
CA ASP A 2 8.64 3.92 38.19
C ASP A 2 9.58 3.40 37.11
N SER A 3 9.04 3.11 35.92
CA SER A 3 9.81 3.23 34.69
C SER A 3 9.12 4.28 33.84
N SER A 4 9.73 5.46 33.84
CA SER A 4 9.43 6.60 32.99
C SER A 4 9.28 6.17 31.54
N TYR A 5 8.06 6.28 31.02
CA TYR A 5 7.82 6.32 29.59
C TYR A 5 8.38 7.66 29.09
N GLU A 6 9.44 7.60 28.29
CA GLU A 6 9.87 8.75 27.51
C GLU A 6 8.88 8.90 26.35
N ASP A 7 7.97 9.86 26.51
CA ASP A 7 7.23 10.48 25.41
C ASP A 7 8.26 11.10 24.45
N ILE A 8 8.56 10.39 23.37
CA ILE A 8 9.23 10.97 22.20
C ILE A 8 8.17 11.07 21.11
N SER A 9 7.31 12.07 21.24
CA SER A 9 6.58 12.64 20.11
C SER A 9 6.50 14.17 20.28
N ASP A 10 7.67 14.82 20.29
CA ASP A 10 7.75 16.18 19.81
C ASP A 10 7.66 16.11 18.27
N GLU A 11 6.43 16.07 17.76
CA GLU A 11 6.15 16.89 16.60
C GLU A 11 5.95 18.31 17.14
N SER A 12 7.07 18.99 17.39
CA SER A 12 7.03 20.42 17.19
C SER A 12 6.63 20.62 15.73
N ASP A 13 5.68 21.53 15.51
CA ASP A 13 5.37 22.10 14.20
C ASP A 13 6.64 22.81 13.67
N SER A 14 7.72 22.07 13.36
CA SER A 14 8.90 22.60 12.67
C SER A 14 8.62 22.93 11.20
N ASP A 15 7.36 22.78 10.79
CA ASP A 15 6.82 23.32 9.53
C ASP A 15 6.44 24.80 9.68
N GLU A 16 6.42 25.41 10.88
CA GLU A 16 6.14 26.85 11.00
C GLU A 16 7.22 27.70 10.32
N ASP A 17 8.51 27.39 10.50
CA ASP A 17 9.60 28.17 9.92
C ASP A 17 9.72 28.01 8.38
N THR A 18 9.22 26.90 7.81
CA THR A 18 9.21 26.66 6.35
C THR A 18 7.93 27.15 5.67
N LEU A 19 6.78 27.13 6.36
CA LEU A 19 5.53 27.70 5.84
C LEU A 19 5.50 29.24 5.91
N ASP A 20 6.22 29.86 6.84
CA ASP A 20 6.27 31.33 6.92
C ASP A 20 6.93 31.97 5.69
N ALA A 21 7.94 31.31 5.10
CA ALA A 21 8.50 31.71 3.81
C ALA A 21 7.48 31.58 2.65
N ALA A 22 6.64 30.54 2.67
CA ALA A 22 5.57 30.31 1.69
C ALA A 22 4.32 31.20 1.92
N ARG A 23 4.19 31.82 3.09
CA ARG A 23 3.12 32.74 3.50
C ARG A 23 3.49 34.21 3.36
N ASN A 24 4.58 34.53 2.66
CA ASN A 24 4.87 35.91 2.27
C ASN A 24 3.82 36.39 1.25
N TRP A 25 2.73 36.98 1.76
CA TRP A 25 1.76 37.70 0.97
C TRP A 25 2.44 38.91 0.32
N CYS A 26 2.80 38.78 -0.96
CA CYS A 26 3.26 39.91 -1.74
C CYS A 26 2.04 40.75 -2.19
N ARG A 27 2.17 42.08 -2.14
CA ARG A 27 1.17 42.96 -2.76
C ARG A 27 1.25 42.75 -4.27
N ILE A 28 0.20 42.16 -4.83
CA ILE A 28 0.03 42.09 -6.26
C ILE A 28 -0.33 43.49 -6.74
N ASP A 29 0.54 44.08 -7.57
CA ASP A 29 0.22 45.30 -8.29
C ASP A 29 -0.84 44.98 -9.35
N GLN A 30 -2.08 45.43 -9.12
CA GLN A 30 -3.19 45.22 -10.04
C GLN A 30 -2.97 45.89 -11.41
N GLU A 31 -2.11 46.91 -11.46
CA GLU A 31 -1.77 47.62 -12.70
C GLU A 31 -0.60 46.95 -13.44
N ASN A 32 0.12 46.03 -12.79
CA ASN A 32 1.34 45.40 -13.32
C ASN A 32 1.40 43.89 -12.99
N LEU A 33 0.31 43.18 -13.32
CA LEU A 33 0.23 41.73 -13.17
C LEU A 33 1.25 41.04 -14.09
N ALA A 34 2.06 40.16 -13.52
CA ALA A 34 2.81 39.20 -14.32
C ALA A 34 1.83 38.44 -15.25
N PRO A 35 2.21 38.16 -16.51
CA PRO A 35 1.34 37.40 -17.40
C PRO A 35 0.99 36.06 -16.75
N PRO A 36 -0.25 35.56 -16.92
CA PRO A 36 -0.61 34.27 -16.37
C PRO A 36 0.36 33.21 -16.92
N PRO A 37 0.75 32.23 -16.09
CA PRO A 37 1.60 31.15 -16.57
C PRO A 37 0.97 30.51 -17.82
N PRO A 38 1.79 30.14 -18.81
CA PRO A 38 1.28 29.60 -20.07
C PRO A 38 0.41 28.38 -19.79
N ARG A 39 -0.84 28.43 -20.27
CA ARG A 39 -1.75 27.29 -20.19
C ARG A 39 -1.33 26.29 -21.27
N PHE A 40 -0.63 25.24 -20.87
CA PHE A 40 -0.36 24.13 -21.76
C PHE A 40 -1.66 23.36 -22.01
N PRO A 41 -2.06 23.15 -23.28
CA PRO A 41 -3.19 22.30 -23.57
C PRO A 41 -2.87 20.87 -23.10
N PHE A 42 -3.85 20.23 -22.45
CA PHE A 42 -3.70 18.83 -22.10
C PHE A 42 -3.65 17.98 -23.37
N SER A 43 -2.58 17.19 -23.52
CA SER A 43 -2.30 16.36 -24.69
C SER A 43 -2.39 14.86 -24.41
N GLY A 44 -2.75 14.47 -23.18
CA GLY A 44 -2.92 13.07 -22.82
C GLY A 44 -4.16 12.46 -23.50
N ASN A 45 -4.14 11.13 -23.65
CA ASN A 45 -5.27 10.33 -24.08
C ASN A 45 -5.76 9.50 -22.88
N PRO A 46 -6.70 10.03 -22.06
CA PRO A 46 -7.12 9.37 -20.83
C PRO A 46 -7.85 8.06 -21.08
N GLY A 47 -7.78 7.16 -20.11
CA GLY A 47 -8.47 5.88 -20.15
C GLY A 47 -7.57 4.68 -19.91
N LEU A 48 -8.17 3.50 -20.00
CA LEU A 48 -7.46 2.23 -19.90
C LEU A 48 -6.54 2.03 -21.11
N ASN A 49 -5.32 1.55 -20.86
CA ASN A 49 -4.35 1.22 -21.90
C ASN A 49 -4.66 -0.10 -22.62
N THR A 50 -5.57 -0.91 -22.06
CA THR A 50 -6.01 -2.19 -22.63
C THR A 50 -7.50 -2.13 -22.91
N ARG A 51 -7.93 -2.65 -24.07
CA ARG A 51 -9.36 -2.81 -24.37
C ARG A 51 -9.98 -3.91 -23.52
N MET A 52 -11.04 -3.57 -22.79
CA MET A 52 -11.75 -4.46 -21.87
C MET A 52 -13.25 -4.58 -22.20
N ASP A 53 -13.62 -4.32 -23.46
CA ASP A 53 -15.01 -4.35 -23.90
C ASP A 53 -15.59 -5.77 -23.78
N GLY A 54 -16.65 -5.92 -22.99
CA GLY A 54 -17.27 -7.21 -22.72
C GLY A 54 -16.51 -8.10 -21.73
N SER A 55 -15.46 -7.60 -21.09
CA SER A 55 -14.71 -8.33 -20.08
C SER A 55 -15.52 -8.54 -18.79
N SER A 56 -15.31 -9.69 -18.18
CA SER A 56 -15.83 -10.07 -16.88
C SER A 56 -15.08 -9.37 -15.74
N PRO A 57 -15.69 -9.23 -14.54
CA PRO A 57 -15.04 -8.62 -13.38
C PRO A 57 -13.69 -9.26 -12.99
N ILE A 58 -13.52 -10.56 -13.24
CA ILE A 58 -12.27 -11.25 -12.94
C ILE A 58 -11.14 -10.86 -13.90
N GLU A 59 -11.45 -10.57 -15.17
CA GLU A 59 -10.44 -10.09 -16.12
C GLU A 59 -9.92 -8.70 -15.72
N PHE A 60 -10.79 -7.82 -15.21
CA PHE A 60 -10.35 -6.54 -14.61
C PHE A 60 -9.45 -6.75 -13.40
N PHE A 61 -9.77 -7.70 -12.52
CA PHE A 61 -8.91 -8.04 -11.38
C PHE A 61 -7.53 -8.54 -11.83
N CYS A 62 -7.48 -9.35 -12.89
CA CYS A 62 -6.25 -9.90 -13.43
C CYS A 62 -5.33 -8.87 -14.10
N ILE A 63 -5.79 -7.64 -14.36
CA ILE A 63 -4.90 -6.53 -14.75
C ILE A 63 -3.91 -6.21 -13.62
N PHE A 64 -4.39 -6.22 -12.38
CA PHE A 64 -3.63 -5.83 -11.20
C PHE A 64 -2.98 -7.02 -10.48
N PHE A 65 -3.65 -8.18 -10.51
CA PHE A 65 -3.14 -9.46 -9.99
C PHE A 65 -3.02 -10.46 -11.15
N ASP A 66 -2.03 -10.20 -12.01
CA ASP A 66 -1.70 -11.05 -13.15
C ASP A 66 -1.04 -12.36 -12.71
N ASP A 67 -0.70 -13.21 -13.68
CA ASP A 67 -0.09 -14.51 -13.40
C ASP A 67 1.31 -14.39 -12.79
N ASP A 68 2.06 -13.33 -13.12
CA ASP A 68 3.39 -13.08 -12.56
C ASP A 68 3.31 -12.74 -11.07
N ILE A 69 2.46 -11.79 -10.66
CA ILE A 69 2.29 -11.40 -9.26
C ILE A 69 1.72 -12.58 -8.45
N VAL A 70 0.71 -13.26 -8.97
CA VAL A 70 0.09 -14.40 -8.27
C VAL A 70 1.07 -15.58 -8.17
N GLY A 71 1.83 -15.85 -9.23
CA GLY A 71 2.88 -16.87 -9.26
C GLY A 71 3.98 -16.57 -8.25
N TYR A 72 4.42 -15.31 -8.16
CA TYR A 72 5.38 -14.85 -7.18
C TYR A 72 4.87 -15.07 -5.74
N ILE A 73 3.62 -14.70 -5.45
CA ILE A 73 3.01 -14.93 -4.14
C ILE A 73 2.99 -16.43 -3.80
N ALA A 74 2.64 -17.28 -4.76
CA ALA A 74 2.62 -18.73 -4.58
C ALA A 74 4.03 -19.28 -4.28
N SER A 75 5.05 -18.87 -5.04
CA SER A 75 6.43 -19.32 -4.83
C SER A 75 6.98 -18.88 -3.47
N GLU A 76 6.76 -17.63 -3.07
CA GLU A 76 7.21 -17.11 -1.77
C GLU A 76 6.50 -17.81 -0.61
N THR A 77 5.21 -18.13 -0.76
CA THR A 77 4.40 -18.88 0.20
C THR A 77 4.95 -20.29 0.41
N ASN A 78 5.26 -21.00 -0.69
CA ASN A 78 5.81 -22.35 -0.63
C ASN A 78 7.20 -22.38 0.00
N ARG A 79 8.11 -21.50 -0.47
CA ARG A 79 9.47 -21.43 0.08
C ARG A 79 9.45 -21.16 1.59
N TYR A 80 8.66 -20.21 2.05
CA TYR A 80 8.61 -19.89 3.48
C TYR A 80 8.01 -21.01 4.33
N ALA A 81 7.03 -21.75 3.81
CA ALA A 81 6.50 -22.91 4.49
C ALA A 81 7.57 -24.00 4.62
N GLU A 82 8.34 -24.26 3.56
CA GLU A 82 9.48 -25.19 3.54
C GLU A 82 10.55 -24.77 4.56
N ASP A 83 11.03 -23.52 4.49
CA ASP A 83 11.98 -22.94 5.43
C ASP A 83 11.52 -23.10 6.89
N PHE A 84 10.24 -22.82 7.15
CA PHE A 84 9.67 -22.93 8.49
C PHE A 84 9.63 -24.38 8.97
N ILE A 85 9.28 -25.33 8.10
CA ILE A 85 9.23 -26.76 8.42
C ILE A 85 10.63 -27.28 8.75
N GLU A 86 11.63 -26.92 7.96
CA GLU A 86 13.02 -27.38 8.16
C GLU A 86 13.65 -26.80 9.43
N LYS A 87 13.36 -25.53 9.74
CA LYS A 87 13.99 -24.82 10.87
C LYS A 87 13.33 -25.08 12.22
N ASN A 88 12.19 -25.78 12.28
CA ASN A 88 11.44 -25.96 13.51
C ASN A 88 11.14 -27.43 13.80
N ASP A 89 11.37 -27.85 15.05
CA ASP A 89 10.95 -29.18 15.52
C ASP A 89 9.43 -29.21 15.73
N LEU A 90 8.72 -29.78 14.75
CA LEU A 90 7.26 -29.85 14.76
C LEU A 90 6.77 -31.16 15.37
N THR A 91 5.79 -31.07 16.27
CA THR A 91 5.09 -32.26 16.77
C THR A 91 4.40 -33.01 15.62
N PRO A 92 4.26 -34.35 15.69
CA PRO A 92 3.57 -35.12 14.65
C PRO A 92 2.10 -34.71 14.43
N SER A 93 1.47 -34.09 15.44
CA SER A 93 0.11 -33.59 15.37
C SER A 93 0.00 -32.16 14.80
N SER A 94 1.13 -31.51 14.54
CA SER A 94 1.18 -30.17 13.98
C SER A 94 0.46 -30.12 12.63
N ARG A 95 -0.40 -29.11 12.44
CA ARG A 95 -1.06 -28.89 11.16
C ARG A 95 -0.06 -28.50 10.06
N VAL A 96 1.08 -27.95 10.47
CA VAL A 96 2.17 -27.55 9.56
C VAL A 96 2.80 -28.77 8.88
N GLN A 97 2.88 -29.92 9.56
CA GLN A 97 3.35 -31.18 8.97
C GLN A 97 2.46 -31.68 7.81
N LYS A 98 1.27 -31.09 7.64
CA LYS A 98 0.34 -31.40 6.53
C LYS A 98 0.40 -30.34 5.44
N TRP A 99 1.45 -29.52 5.42
CA TRP A 99 1.66 -28.56 4.34
C TRP A 99 1.69 -29.28 3.00
N LYS A 100 1.12 -28.60 2.02
CA LYS A 100 1.19 -28.95 0.61
C LYS A 100 1.41 -27.64 -0.10
N ASP A 101 2.20 -27.65 -1.15
CA ASP A 101 2.46 -26.45 -1.90
C ASP A 101 1.16 -25.86 -2.45
N VAL A 102 1.09 -24.54 -2.45
CA VAL A 102 0.03 -23.77 -3.09
C VAL A 102 0.35 -23.60 -4.56
N GLU A 103 -0.67 -23.66 -5.39
CA GLU A 103 -0.61 -23.27 -6.80
C GLU A 103 -1.13 -21.82 -6.95
N SER A 104 -0.77 -21.16 -8.05
CA SER A 104 -1.31 -19.84 -8.41
C SER A 104 -2.85 -19.84 -8.44
N SER A 105 -3.45 -20.93 -8.90
CA SER A 105 -4.91 -21.14 -8.89
C SER A 105 -5.49 -21.10 -7.47
N GLU A 106 -4.83 -21.75 -6.51
CA GLU A 106 -5.23 -21.77 -5.10
C GLU A 106 -5.06 -20.40 -4.44
N ILE A 107 -3.99 -19.65 -4.78
CA ILE A 107 -3.81 -18.26 -4.35
C ILE A 107 -4.94 -17.37 -4.87
N ARG A 108 -5.38 -17.52 -6.12
CA ARG A 108 -6.54 -16.77 -6.64
C ARG A 108 -7.81 -17.07 -5.84
N VAL A 109 -8.06 -18.34 -5.50
CA VAL A 109 -9.19 -18.72 -4.63
C VAL A 109 -9.07 -18.10 -3.24
N PHE A 110 -7.87 -18.13 -2.65
CA PHE A 110 -7.58 -17.52 -1.35
C PHE A 110 -7.84 -16.01 -1.36
N LEU A 111 -7.37 -15.28 -2.37
CA LEU A 111 -7.63 -13.85 -2.55
C LEU A 111 -9.13 -13.58 -2.75
N GLY A 112 -9.83 -14.40 -3.53
CA GLY A 112 -11.27 -14.33 -3.70
C GLY A 112 -12.03 -14.50 -2.37
N ILE A 113 -11.56 -15.40 -1.50
CA ILE A 113 -12.09 -15.55 -0.15
C ILE A 113 -11.84 -14.29 0.70
N ILE A 114 -10.66 -13.66 0.62
CA ILE A 114 -10.37 -12.40 1.34
C ILE A 114 -11.31 -11.28 0.87
N ILE A 115 -11.50 -11.12 -0.44
CA ILE A 115 -12.43 -10.13 -1.02
C ILE A 115 -13.85 -10.40 -0.51
N PHE A 116 -14.29 -11.67 -0.52
CA PHE A 116 -15.60 -12.06 0.00
C PHE A 116 -15.77 -11.72 1.48
N GLN A 117 -14.74 -11.93 2.32
CA GLN A 117 -14.78 -11.58 3.75
C GLN A 117 -14.86 -10.05 3.98
N GLY A 118 -14.38 -9.24 3.03
CA GLY A 118 -14.57 -7.79 3.05
C GLY A 118 -16.03 -7.37 2.87
N ILE A 119 -16.79 -8.12 2.06
CA ILE A 119 -18.21 -7.89 1.78
C ILE A 119 -19.09 -8.46 2.89
N VAL A 120 -18.88 -9.74 3.25
CA VAL A 120 -19.67 -10.46 4.24
C VAL A 120 -18.90 -10.53 5.54
N GLN A 121 -18.97 -9.47 6.36
CA GLN A 121 -18.17 -9.41 7.58
C GLN A 121 -18.74 -10.29 8.70
N LYS A 122 -17.92 -11.21 9.23
CA LYS A 122 -18.22 -11.98 10.46
C LYS A 122 -17.26 -11.60 11.59
N PRO A 123 -17.72 -11.56 12.85
CA PRO A 123 -16.88 -11.18 13.99
C PRO A 123 -15.65 -12.05 14.23
N LEU A 124 -15.71 -13.34 13.87
CA LEU A 124 -14.62 -14.29 14.11
C LEU A 124 -14.29 -15.07 12.84
N GLN A 125 -12.99 -15.28 12.58
CA GLN A 125 -12.51 -15.99 11.39
C GLN A 125 -13.14 -17.38 11.23
N LYS A 126 -13.20 -18.16 12.32
CA LYS A 126 -13.80 -19.51 12.31
C LYS A 126 -15.29 -19.52 11.94
N TRP A 127 -16.00 -18.40 12.06
CA TRP A 127 -17.44 -18.34 11.74
C TRP A 127 -17.71 -18.39 10.23
N TYR A 128 -16.74 -18.03 9.39
CA TYR A 128 -16.82 -18.21 7.94
C TYR A 128 -16.92 -19.69 7.52
N TRP A 129 -16.47 -20.60 8.38
CA TRP A 129 -16.62 -22.05 8.19
C TRP A 129 -17.58 -22.68 9.21
N SER A 130 -18.47 -21.90 9.84
CA SER A 130 -19.46 -22.44 10.77
C SER A 130 -20.48 -23.33 10.06
N GLN A 131 -20.92 -24.43 10.70
CA GLN A 131 -22.06 -25.26 10.25
C GLN A 131 -23.38 -24.83 10.91
N ARG A 132 -23.35 -23.88 11.85
CA ARG A 132 -24.56 -23.41 12.52
C ARG A 132 -25.46 -22.69 11.50
N PRO A 133 -26.75 -23.01 11.39
CA PRO A 133 -27.64 -22.44 10.36
C PRO A 133 -27.58 -20.90 10.27
N LEU A 134 -27.57 -20.22 11.42
CA LEU A 134 -27.50 -18.74 11.50
C LEU A 134 -26.17 -18.13 11.06
N LEU A 135 -25.08 -18.91 11.04
CA LEU A 135 -23.73 -18.43 10.72
C LEU A 135 -23.18 -19.04 9.43
N SER A 136 -23.88 -20.01 8.85
CA SER A 136 -23.39 -20.80 7.72
C SER A 136 -23.11 -19.91 6.51
N THR A 137 -21.97 -20.17 5.88
CA THR A 137 -21.58 -19.62 4.58
C THR A 137 -21.27 -20.81 3.68
N PRO A 138 -22.32 -21.45 3.11
CA PRO A 138 -22.19 -22.77 2.49
C PRO A 138 -21.13 -22.85 1.38
N TYR A 139 -21.00 -21.79 0.58
CA TYR A 139 -20.10 -21.76 -0.56
C TYR A 139 -18.61 -21.74 -0.17
N LEU A 140 -18.23 -21.07 0.92
CA LEU A 140 -16.81 -20.95 1.33
C LEU A 140 -16.13 -22.30 1.60
N LYS A 141 -16.88 -23.24 2.18
CA LYS A 141 -16.37 -24.59 2.48
C LYS A 141 -16.06 -25.41 1.25
N GLN A 142 -16.77 -25.13 0.15
CA GLN A 142 -16.59 -25.82 -1.12
C GLN A 142 -15.34 -25.30 -1.85
N LEU A 143 -15.00 -24.01 -1.63
CA LEU A 143 -13.82 -23.38 -2.22
C LEU A 143 -12.52 -23.79 -1.52
N MET A 144 -12.47 -23.68 -0.18
CA MET A 144 -11.27 -23.97 0.59
C MET A 144 -11.64 -24.35 2.03
N SER A 145 -10.97 -25.34 2.61
CA SER A 145 -11.19 -25.69 4.01
C SER A 145 -10.65 -24.62 4.97
N GLU A 146 -11.27 -24.45 6.14
CA GLU A 146 -10.78 -23.54 7.20
C GLU A 146 -9.32 -23.80 7.55
N LYS A 147 -8.93 -25.09 7.62
CA LYS A 147 -7.57 -25.50 7.95
C LYS A 147 -6.58 -25.04 6.87
N ARG A 148 -6.95 -25.18 5.59
CA ARG A 148 -6.12 -24.76 4.46
C ARG A 148 -6.01 -23.23 4.38
N PHE A 149 -7.13 -22.52 4.55
CA PHE A 149 -7.12 -21.06 4.60
C PHE A 149 -6.19 -20.53 5.71
N ASN A 150 -6.31 -21.06 6.93
CA ASN A 150 -5.50 -20.62 8.06
C ASN A 150 -4.01 -20.93 7.91
N ILE A 151 -3.65 -22.05 7.27
CA ILE A 151 -2.22 -22.39 7.07
C ILE A 151 -1.61 -21.54 5.95
N ILE A 152 -2.35 -21.25 4.86
CA ILE A 152 -1.91 -20.30 3.83
C ILE A 152 -1.74 -18.92 4.46
N MET A 153 -2.72 -18.44 5.23
CA MET A 153 -2.64 -17.16 5.93
C MET A 153 -1.44 -17.06 6.88
N LYS A 154 -1.02 -18.19 7.49
CA LYS A 154 0.18 -18.26 8.35
C LYS A 154 1.48 -18.14 7.55
N PHE A 155 1.53 -18.68 6.34
CA PHE A 155 2.73 -18.79 5.51
C PHE A 155 2.68 -17.86 4.29
N LEU A 156 2.10 -16.68 4.41
CA LEU A 156 1.99 -15.70 3.31
C LEU A 156 3.01 -14.56 3.45
N PRO A 157 4.33 -14.77 3.25
CA PRO A 157 5.25 -13.68 3.04
C PRO A 157 5.26 -13.23 1.57
N PHE A 158 5.83 -12.06 1.33
CA PHE A 158 6.02 -11.51 -0.01
C PHE A 158 7.48 -11.20 -0.32
N THR A 159 8.41 -11.64 0.53
CA THR A 159 9.85 -11.42 0.34
C THR A 159 10.67 -12.49 1.06
N ASN A 160 11.84 -12.81 0.53
CA ASN A 160 12.86 -13.59 1.23
C ASN A 160 13.69 -12.72 2.17
N ASN A 161 13.62 -12.94 3.48
CA ASN A 161 14.42 -12.17 4.43
C ASN A 161 15.94 -12.43 4.29
N GLU A 162 16.34 -13.56 3.71
CA GLU A 162 17.76 -13.93 3.57
C GLU A 162 18.46 -13.20 2.42
N THR A 163 17.71 -12.64 1.48
CA THR A 163 18.25 -11.96 0.29
C THR A 163 18.07 -10.45 0.32
N ILE A 164 17.49 -9.90 1.39
CA ILE A 164 17.25 -8.45 1.49
C ILE A 164 18.52 -7.77 1.98
N ASP A 165 19.08 -6.92 1.13
CA ASP A 165 20.06 -5.91 1.52
C ASP A 165 19.32 -4.63 1.91
N LEU A 166 19.35 -4.27 3.19
CA LEU A 166 18.66 -3.09 3.71
C LEU A 166 19.31 -1.77 3.32
N GLU A 167 20.60 -1.78 2.96
CA GLU A 167 21.32 -0.56 2.61
C GLU A 167 20.93 -0.07 1.21
N THR A 168 20.71 -1.00 0.29
CA THR A 168 20.33 -0.70 -1.10
C THR A 168 18.83 -0.76 -1.36
N HIS A 169 18.03 -1.21 -0.39
CA HIS A 169 16.59 -1.39 -0.57
C HIS A 169 15.87 -0.05 -0.75
N PRO A 170 15.01 0.14 -1.78
CA PRO A 170 14.36 1.43 -2.06
C PRO A 170 13.45 1.94 -0.92
N GLN A 171 12.79 1.02 -0.21
CA GLN A 171 12.01 1.35 1.00
C GLN A 171 12.18 0.31 2.12
N PRO A 172 13.25 0.39 2.94
CA PRO A 172 13.58 -0.64 3.94
C PRO A 172 12.46 -0.89 4.98
N GLY A 173 11.65 0.13 5.26
CA GLY A 173 10.46 0.05 6.11
C GLY A 173 9.35 -0.85 5.57
N LEU A 174 9.28 -1.05 4.25
CA LEU A 174 8.30 -1.91 3.57
C LEU A 174 8.87 -3.26 3.13
N ARG A 175 10.12 -3.58 3.45
CA ARG A 175 10.85 -4.74 2.91
C ARG A 175 10.08 -6.06 2.85
N LYS A 176 9.14 -6.31 3.78
CA LYS A 176 8.34 -7.55 3.86
C LYS A 176 7.18 -7.63 2.86
N ILE A 177 6.80 -6.50 2.27
CA ILE A 177 5.68 -6.37 1.33
C ILE A 177 6.09 -5.67 0.03
N TYR A 178 7.32 -5.16 -0.04
CA TYR A 178 7.77 -4.21 -1.05
C TYR A 178 7.62 -4.77 -2.48
N GLU A 179 8.03 -6.00 -2.73
CA GLU A 179 7.99 -6.61 -4.07
C GLU A 179 6.57 -6.63 -4.65
N VAL A 180 5.59 -7.12 -3.88
CA VAL A 180 4.18 -7.16 -4.31
C VAL A 180 3.58 -5.76 -4.36
N TYR A 181 3.89 -4.90 -3.38
CA TYR A 181 3.42 -3.53 -3.35
C TYR A 181 3.88 -2.72 -4.56
N ASP A 182 5.17 -2.78 -4.89
CA ASP A 182 5.76 -2.10 -6.04
C ASP A 182 5.21 -2.65 -7.36
N ALA A 183 5.07 -3.98 -7.47
CA ALA A 183 4.46 -4.60 -8.64
C ALA A 183 3.02 -4.10 -8.88
N ILE A 184 2.19 -4.05 -7.84
CA ILE A 184 0.82 -3.53 -7.92
C ILE A 184 0.81 -2.04 -8.27
N ASN A 185 1.67 -1.23 -7.66
CA ASN A 185 1.81 0.19 -7.99
C ASN A 185 2.24 0.41 -9.45
N ARG A 186 3.12 -0.42 -9.98
CA ARG A 186 3.47 -0.41 -11.41
C ARG A 186 2.27 -0.73 -12.28
N LYS A 187 1.43 -1.70 -11.90
CA LYS A 187 0.16 -1.99 -12.58
C LYS A 187 -0.79 -0.79 -12.56
N PHE A 188 -0.91 -0.08 -11.43
CA PHE A 188 -1.74 1.13 -11.36
C PHE A 188 -1.32 2.18 -12.40
N LYS A 189 -0.01 2.42 -12.53
CA LYS A 189 0.54 3.40 -13.48
C LYS A 189 0.43 2.96 -14.93
N SER A 190 0.67 1.69 -15.21
CA SER A 190 0.74 1.18 -16.59
C SER A 190 -0.62 0.82 -17.18
N SER A 191 -1.66 0.65 -16.36
CA SER A 191 -2.97 0.21 -16.84
C SER A 191 -3.88 1.36 -17.28
N TYR A 192 -3.63 2.58 -16.79
CA TYR A 192 -4.53 3.71 -16.96
C TYR A 192 -3.77 5.02 -17.11
N VAL A 193 -4.19 5.85 -18.07
CA VAL A 193 -3.73 7.24 -18.23
C VAL A 193 -4.77 8.16 -17.62
N PRO A 194 -4.41 8.96 -16.60
CA PRO A 194 -5.35 9.89 -15.97
C PRO A 194 -5.72 11.06 -16.89
N GLU A 195 -6.90 11.61 -16.65
CA GLU A 195 -7.33 12.92 -17.12
C GLU A 195 -6.43 14.05 -16.60
N ARG A 196 -6.63 15.26 -17.14
CA ARG A 196 -5.85 16.45 -16.80
C ARG A 196 -5.80 16.73 -15.29
N ASP A 197 -6.92 16.53 -14.60
CA ASP A 197 -7.09 16.95 -13.22
C ASP A 197 -6.83 15.76 -12.29
N VAL A 198 -5.83 15.92 -11.42
CA VAL A 198 -5.40 14.92 -10.44
C VAL A 198 -5.33 15.54 -9.05
N SER A 199 -5.48 14.70 -8.02
CA SER A 199 -5.42 15.11 -6.62
C SER A 199 -4.46 14.21 -5.84
N VAL A 200 -3.67 14.83 -4.96
CA VAL A 200 -2.87 14.11 -3.96
C VAL A 200 -3.47 14.37 -2.59
N ASP A 201 -3.77 13.31 -1.84
CA ASP A 201 -4.26 13.42 -0.48
C ASP A 201 -3.81 12.23 0.38
N GLU A 202 -3.99 12.37 1.69
CA GLU A 202 -3.67 11.39 2.71
C GLU A 202 -4.83 10.43 2.97
N SER A 203 -4.53 9.13 2.88
CA SER A 203 -5.41 8.05 3.30
C SER A 203 -4.83 7.31 4.51
N LEU A 204 -5.70 6.79 5.38
CA LEU A 204 -5.28 6.06 6.58
C LEU A 204 -6.00 4.71 6.66
N LEU A 205 -5.24 3.63 6.55
CA LEU A 205 -5.72 2.28 6.79
C LEU A 205 -5.71 1.98 8.29
N LEU A 206 -6.89 1.82 8.89
CA LEU A 206 -7.00 1.47 10.31
C LEU A 206 -6.20 0.22 10.64
N TYR A 207 -5.23 0.35 11.54
CA TYR A 207 -4.44 -0.75 12.04
C TYR A 207 -4.16 -0.57 13.54
N LYS A 208 -4.60 -1.55 14.34
CA LYS A 208 -4.48 -1.50 15.80
C LYS A 208 -3.30 -2.30 16.36
N GLY A 209 -2.56 -3.02 15.51
CA GLY A 209 -1.41 -3.82 15.94
C GLY A 209 -0.17 -2.99 16.23
N ILE A 210 0.91 -3.70 16.56
CA ILE A 210 2.25 -3.13 16.70
C ILE A 210 2.92 -3.18 15.32
N LEU A 211 3.31 -2.02 14.80
CA LEU A 211 4.01 -1.87 13.53
C LEU A 211 4.79 -0.55 13.56
N GLY A 212 6.03 -0.57 13.09
CA GLY A 212 6.93 0.60 13.15
C GLY A 212 6.44 1.82 12.36
N CYS A 213 5.74 1.60 11.23
CA CYS A 213 5.20 2.69 10.40
C CYS A 213 3.79 3.15 10.80
N LYS A 214 3.25 2.70 11.94
CA LYS A 214 1.91 3.12 12.40
C LYS A 214 1.92 4.60 12.78
N GLN A 215 1.00 5.36 12.19
CA GLN A 215 0.82 6.80 12.43
C GLN A 215 -0.40 7.08 13.31
N TYR A 216 -0.34 8.18 14.03
CA TYR A 216 -1.48 8.78 14.73
C TYR A 216 -1.93 10.04 14.00
N LEU A 217 -3.17 10.07 13.51
CA LEU A 217 -3.78 11.22 12.86
C LEU A 217 -5.05 11.62 13.62
N PRO A 218 -5.00 12.62 14.54
CA PRO A 218 -6.09 12.93 15.46
C PRO A 218 -7.37 13.39 14.75
N LYS A 219 -7.24 14.03 13.59
CA LYS A 219 -8.35 14.57 12.79
C LYS A 219 -9.08 13.50 11.96
N LYS A 220 -8.51 12.30 11.79
CA LYS A 220 -9.13 11.21 10.99
C LYS A 220 -10.03 10.32 11.89
N ARG A 221 -11.08 9.73 11.31
CA ARG A 221 -12.04 8.87 12.03
C ARG A 221 -11.36 7.64 12.65
N ALA A 222 -10.53 6.96 11.87
CA ALA A 222 -9.51 6.07 12.41
C ALA A 222 -8.35 6.97 12.83
N ARG A 223 -8.00 6.98 14.12
CA ARG A 223 -6.88 7.81 14.59
C ARG A 223 -5.53 7.12 14.47
N PHE A 224 -5.50 5.79 14.45
CA PHE A 224 -4.27 4.99 14.36
C PHE A 224 -4.30 4.10 13.12
N GLY A 225 -3.24 4.10 12.33
CA GLY A 225 -3.19 3.29 11.13
C GLY A 225 -1.93 3.41 10.31
N ILE A 226 -1.93 2.80 9.14
CA ILE A 226 -0.87 2.94 8.14
C ILE A 226 -1.27 4.12 7.25
N LYS A 227 -0.40 5.14 7.16
CA LYS A 227 -0.63 6.35 6.36
C LYS A 227 -0.16 6.12 4.93
N PHE A 228 -1.00 6.53 3.98
CA PHE A 228 -0.74 6.50 2.55
C PHE A 228 -0.85 7.92 2.01
N TYR A 229 0.00 8.29 1.06
CA TYR A 229 -0.25 9.38 0.12
C TYR A 229 -0.70 8.78 -1.20
N GLN A 230 -1.85 9.20 -1.71
CA GLN A 230 -2.43 8.65 -2.92
C GLN A 230 -2.59 9.76 -3.96
N LEU A 231 -2.06 9.51 -5.15
CA LEU A 231 -2.28 10.33 -6.34
C LEU A 231 -3.41 9.70 -7.13
N CYS A 232 -4.53 10.41 -7.21
CA CYS A 232 -5.76 9.94 -7.85
C CYS A 232 -6.19 10.86 -8.98
N GLU A 233 -6.81 10.29 -10.02
CA GLU A 233 -7.57 11.07 -10.99
C GLU A 233 -8.80 11.68 -10.31
N SER A 234 -9.02 12.98 -10.49
CA SER A 234 -10.09 13.71 -9.79
C SER A 234 -11.50 13.29 -10.21
N SER A 235 -11.70 12.84 -11.45
CA SER A 235 -13.02 12.50 -11.98
C SER A 235 -13.49 11.09 -11.59
N SER A 236 -12.63 10.07 -11.70
CA SER A 236 -12.98 8.68 -11.36
C SER A 236 -12.59 8.24 -9.94
N GLY A 237 -11.64 8.95 -9.30
CA GLY A 237 -11.01 8.49 -8.06
C GLY A 237 -10.02 7.35 -8.25
N TYR A 238 -9.65 7.02 -9.50
CA TYR A 238 -8.65 6.00 -9.79
C TYR A 238 -7.30 6.35 -9.15
N ILE A 239 -6.76 5.43 -8.35
CA ILE A 239 -5.44 5.58 -7.74
C ILE A 239 -4.39 5.27 -8.81
N TRP A 240 -3.69 6.29 -9.28
CA TRP A 240 -2.60 6.14 -10.26
C TRP A 240 -1.28 5.79 -9.59
N ASN A 241 -1.02 6.33 -8.39
CA ASN A 241 0.15 5.99 -7.59
C ASN A 241 -0.19 6.04 -6.09
N SER A 242 0.41 5.14 -5.32
CA SER A 242 0.28 5.11 -3.88
C SER A 242 1.66 5.09 -3.24
N LEU A 243 1.82 5.81 -2.12
CA LEU A 243 3.04 5.86 -1.33
C LEU A 243 2.70 5.55 0.13
N ILE A 244 3.24 4.46 0.70
CA ILE A 244 3.10 4.16 2.13
C ILE A 244 4.16 4.93 2.91
N TYR A 245 3.74 5.72 3.89
CA TYR A 245 4.66 6.43 4.76
C TYR A 245 5.27 5.49 5.81
N THR A 246 6.60 5.43 5.88
CA THR A 246 7.34 4.57 6.82
C THR A 246 8.09 5.30 7.92
N GLY A 247 7.92 6.61 8.05
CA GLY A 247 8.67 7.46 9.00
C GLY A 247 9.63 8.42 8.30
N LYS A 248 10.34 9.22 9.10
CA LYS A 248 11.22 10.31 8.62
C LYS A 248 12.46 9.79 7.87
N ASP A 249 12.96 8.60 8.21
CA ASP A 249 14.14 8.00 7.56
C ASP A 249 13.84 7.40 6.18
N MET A 250 12.66 7.67 5.62
CA MET A 250 12.30 7.22 4.28
C MET A 250 13.21 7.90 3.25
N PRO A 251 13.83 7.17 2.30
CA PRO A 251 14.78 7.75 1.34
C PRO A 251 14.24 8.98 0.58
N LEU A 252 12.96 8.93 0.17
CA LEU A 252 12.26 10.05 -0.46
C LEU A 252 12.22 11.34 0.38
N TRP A 253 12.15 11.22 1.70
CA TRP A 253 12.11 12.35 2.64
C TRP A 253 13.50 13.00 2.79
N ASN A 254 14.54 12.18 2.73
CA ASN A 254 15.93 12.64 2.72
C ASN A 254 16.24 13.39 1.41
N GLU A 255 15.74 12.90 0.28
CA GLU A 255 15.90 13.55 -1.04
C GLU A 255 15.12 14.86 -1.16
N SER A 256 13.88 14.93 -0.65
CA SER A 256 13.08 16.17 -0.71
C SER A 256 13.76 17.33 0.03
N SER A 257 14.44 17.03 1.14
CA SER A 257 15.20 18.03 1.90
C SER A 257 16.31 18.67 1.05
N ASN A 258 16.91 17.90 0.13
CA ASN A 258 17.90 18.42 -0.81
C ASN A 258 17.25 19.23 -1.94
N TYR A 259 16.06 18.83 -2.40
CA TYR A 259 15.33 19.53 -3.46
C TYR A 259 14.94 20.96 -3.08
N TYR A 260 14.52 21.18 -1.83
CA TYR A 260 14.24 22.53 -1.31
C TYR A 260 15.51 23.38 -1.16
N ASN A 261 16.65 22.76 -0.85
CA ASN A 261 17.94 23.46 -0.74
C ASN A 261 18.54 23.82 -2.10
N GLU A 262 18.33 23.00 -3.13
CA GLU A 262 18.84 23.27 -4.49
C GLU A 262 17.98 24.27 -5.26
N HIS A 263 16.64 24.23 -5.12
CA HIS A 263 15.72 25.08 -5.91
C HIS A 263 15.19 26.31 -5.16
N SER A 264 15.61 26.55 -3.92
CA SER A 264 15.37 27.84 -3.24
C SER A 264 16.14 29.01 -3.86
N TYR A 265 17.15 28.74 -4.69
CA TYR A 265 17.92 29.76 -5.42
C TYR A 265 17.44 30.02 -6.86
N ASP A 266 16.59 29.15 -7.43
CA ASP A 266 16.16 29.25 -8.84
C ASP A 266 14.94 30.18 -9.04
N THR A 267 14.33 30.69 -7.98
CA THR A 267 13.19 31.64 -8.07
C THR A 267 13.59 33.12 -8.03
N PHE A 268 14.89 33.44 -7.86
CA PHE A 268 15.41 34.81 -7.94
C PHE A 268 16.50 34.96 -9.02
N GLY A 269 16.23 34.49 -10.22
CA GLY A 269 17.00 34.81 -11.42
C GLY A 269 16.56 36.15 -12.05
N GLY A 270 16.70 37.25 -11.30
CA GLY A 270 16.48 38.62 -11.80
C GLY A 270 17.80 39.35 -11.95
N SER A 271 18.35 39.30 -13.17
CA SER A 271 19.39 40.15 -13.76
C SER A 271 19.82 41.40 -12.96
N SER A 272 21.12 41.47 -12.66
CA SER A 272 21.88 42.72 -12.50
C SER A 272 22.82 42.91 -13.68
#